data_AF-A0A2E2QWB1-F1
#
_entry.id   AF-A0A2E2QWB1-F1
#
_cell.length_a   1.000
_cell.length_b   1.000
_cell.length_c   1.000
_cell.angle_alpha   90.00
_cell.angle_beta   90.00
_cell.angle_gamma   90.00
#
_symmetry.space_group_name_H-M   'P 1'
#
loop_
_entity.id
_entity.type
_entity.pdbx_description
1 polymer ?
#
loop_
_entity_poly.entity_id
_entity_poly.type
_entity_poly.pdbx_seq_one_letter_code
_entity_poly.pdbx_strand_id
1 'polypeptide(L)'
;MLRLILSFLIYFLCNIFELNNLIANDNFINYSNEFAKDEIKNIKTFSGPMGMGLAKSYQKGTNKICIYNTIEGQKVITHKDEVFECDKEYSK
;
A
#
# COMPACT_ATOMS: atom_id res chain seq x y z
N MET A 1 52.22 20.32 -1.15
CA MET A 1 51.30 20.00 -2.27
C MET A 1 50.57 18.67 -2.04
N LEU A 2 51.28 17.55 -1.84
CA LEU A 2 50.66 16.22 -1.65
C LEU A 2 49.65 16.12 -0.49
N ARG A 3 49.95 16.70 0.68
CA ARG A 3 49.04 16.70 1.85
C ARG A 3 47.71 17.44 1.61
N LEU A 4 47.74 18.51 0.81
CA LEU A 4 46.53 19.25 0.43
C LEU A 4 45.66 18.41 -0.49
N ILE A 5 46.25 17.75 -1.48
CA ILE A 5 45.54 16.87 -2.43
C ILE A 5 44.88 15.70 -1.70
N LEU A 6 45.56 15.09 -0.73
CA LEU A 6 45.01 14.04 0.13
C LEU A 6 43.79 14.52 0.94
N SER A 7 43.87 15.72 1.53
CA SER A 7 42.75 16.29 2.28
C SER A 7 41.52 16.53 1.38
N PHE A 8 41.74 17.01 0.15
CA PHE A 8 40.65 17.21 -0.81
C PHE A 8 40.01 15.89 -1.25
N LEU A 9 40.81 14.84 -1.48
CA LEU A 9 40.30 13.51 -1.83
C LEU A 9 39.46 12.90 -0.69
N ILE A 10 39.92 13.01 0.56
CA ILE A 10 39.17 12.51 1.72
C ILE A 10 37.82 13.25 1.83
N TYR A 11 37.83 14.57 1.71
CA TYR A 11 36.60 15.37 1.76
C TYR A 11 35.62 14.95 0.65
N PHE A 12 36.12 14.74 -0.57
CA PHE A 12 35.29 14.32 -1.70
C PHE A 12 34.68 12.92 -1.48
N LEU A 13 35.44 11.97 -0.94
CA LEU A 13 34.95 10.63 -0.61
C LEU A 13 33.90 10.65 0.52
N CYS A 14 34.05 11.50 1.54
CA CYS A 14 33.02 11.69 2.57
C CYS A 14 31.69 12.18 1.98
N ASN A 15 31.74 13.16 1.08
CA ASN A 15 30.53 13.68 0.42
C ASN A 15 29.83 12.61 -0.43
N ILE A 16 30.60 11.78 -1.15
CA ILE A 16 30.04 10.65 -1.91
C ILE A 16 29.36 9.65 -0.97
N PHE A 17 29.99 9.34 0.17
CA PHE A 17 29.43 8.41 1.14
C PHE A 17 28.11 8.91 1.75
N GLU A 18 28.04 10.18 2.12
CA GLU A 18 26.82 10.81 2.64
C GLU A 18 25.68 10.79 1.61
N LEU A 19 25.98 11.12 0.35
CA LEU A 19 25.00 11.11 -0.73
C LEU A 19 24.41 9.71 -0.96
N ASN A 20 25.26 8.67 -0.95
CA ASN A 20 24.81 7.30 -1.14
C ASN A 20 23.89 6.82 -0.01
N ASN A 21 24.15 7.23 1.23
CA ASN A 21 23.28 6.90 2.37
C ASN A 21 21.90 7.57 2.26
N LEU A 22 21.84 8.81 1.76
CA LEU A 22 20.59 9.53 1.55
C LEU A 22 19.72 8.81 0.50
N ILE A 23 20.31 8.44 -0.63
CA ILE A 23 19.63 7.71 -1.71
C ILE A 23 19.12 6.34 -1.24
N ALA A 24 19.92 5.61 -0.45
CA ALA A 24 19.53 4.31 0.09
C ALA A 24 18.29 4.42 1.01
N ASN A 25 18.22 5.48 1.81
CA ASN A 25 17.09 5.71 2.71
C ASN A 25 15.79 6.04 1.94
N ASP A 26 15.86 6.89 0.91
CA ASP A 26 14.71 7.22 0.08
C ASP A 26 14.14 5.98 -0.63
N ASN A 27 15.02 5.13 -1.16
CA ASN A 27 14.61 3.87 -1.78
C ASN A 27 13.96 2.91 -0.77
N PHE A 28 14.51 2.82 0.44
CA PHE A 28 13.92 2.00 1.51
C PHE A 28 12.53 2.50 1.91
N ILE A 29 12.35 3.81 2.05
CA ILE A 29 11.05 4.43 2.35
C ILE A 29 10.05 4.15 1.22
N ASN A 30 10.44 4.34 -0.03
CA ASN A 30 9.58 4.07 -1.19
C ASN A 30 9.12 2.62 -1.24
N TYR A 31 10.05 1.68 -1.06
CA TYR A 31 9.72 0.25 -0.99
C TYR A 31 8.76 -0.04 0.16
N SER A 32 9.01 0.48 1.37
CA SER A 32 8.10 0.27 2.51
C SER A 32 6.67 0.80 2.25
N ASN A 33 6.55 1.93 1.54
CA ASN A 33 5.26 2.51 1.16
C ASN A 33 4.52 1.68 0.10
N GLU A 34 5.23 1.05 -0.85
CA GLU A 34 4.62 0.13 -1.81
C GLU A 34 4.09 -1.14 -1.10
N PHE A 35 4.87 -1.71 -0.18
CA PHE A 35 4.44 -2.88 0.60
C PHE A 35 3.24 -2.56 1.50
N ALA A 36 3.22 -1.39 2.13
CA ALA A 36 2.08 -0.93 2.93
C ALA A 36 0.81 -0.71 2.09
N LYS A 37 0.93 -0.35 0.79
CA LYS A 37 -0.21 -0.19 -0.12
C LYS A 37 -0.88 -1.51 -0.47
N ASP A 38 -0.13 -2.61 -0.49
CA ASP A 38 -0.66 -3.94 -0.81
C ASP A 38 -1.11 -4.75 0.41
N GLU A 39 -0.89 -4.23 1.62
CA GLU A 39 -1.30 -4.89 2.84
C GLU A 39 -2.84 -4.93 2.96
N ILE A 40 -3.39 -6.14 3.00
CA ILE A 40 -4.82 -6.38 3.19
C ILE A 40 -5.13 -6.41 4.68
N LYS A 41 -6.02 -5.53 5.13
CA LYS A 41 -6.43 -5.39 6.54
C LYS A 41 -7.94 -5.52 6.70
N ASN A 42 -8.40 -5.68 7.94
CA ASN A 42 -9.81 -5.61 8.31
C ASN A 42 -10.72 -6.52 7.47
N ILE A 43 -10.25 -7.75 7.20
CA ILE A 43 -11.01 -8.73 6.43
C ILE A 43 -12.25 -9.15 7.23
N LYS A 44 -13.43 -8.98 6.62
CA LYS A 44 -14.70 -9.49 7.13
C LYS A 44 -15.33 -10.37 6.05
N THR A 45 -15.91 -11.49 6.47
CA THR A 45 -16.65 -12.42 5.62
C THR A 45 -18.09 -12.49 6.08
N PHE A 46 -19.00 -12.63 5.13
CA PHE A 46 -20.42 -12.55 5.35
C PHE A 46 -21.13 -13.67 4.58
N SER A 47 -22.26 -14.09 5.11
CA SER A 47 -23.14 -15.08 4.48
C SER A 47 -24.52 -14.48 4.39
N GLY A 48 -24.87 -13.95 3.23
CA GLY A 48 -26.20 -13.39 3.01
C GLY A 48 -27.25 -14.47 2.69
N PRO A 49 -28.53 -14.10 2.68
CA PRO A 49 -29.63 -15.03 2.42
C PRO A 49 -29.47 -15.69 1.05
N MET A 50 -29.63 -17.01 1.02
CA MET A 50 -29.41 -17.84 -0.19
C MET A 50 -28.01 -17.70 -0.82
N GLY A 51 -27.00 -17.27 -0.05
CA GLY A 51 -25.64 -17.06 -0.56
C GLY A 51 -25.46 -15.80 -1.41
N MET A 52 -26.47 -14.92 -1.46
CA MET A 52 -26.45 -13.64 -2.17
C MET A 52 -26.19 -12.46 -1.23
N GLY A 53 -25.70 -11.35 -1.78
CA GLY A 53 -25.35 -10.14 -1.04
C GLY A 53 -23.85 -10.04 -0.75
N LEU A 54 -23.47 -9.20 0.20
CA LEU A 54 -22.08 -9.03 0.60
C LEU A 54 -21.51 -10.38 1.06
N ALA A 55 -20.39 -10.77 0.47
CA ALA A 55 -19.69 -12.02 0.77
C ALA A 55 -18.38 -11.75 1.51
N LYS A 56 -17.67 -10.68 1.15
CA LYS A 56 -16.40 -10.31 1.77
C LYS A 56 -16.17 -8.81 1.68
N SER A 57 -15.59 -8.23 2.71
CA SER A 57 -15.05 -6.87 2.66
C SER A 57 -13.64 -6.84 3.24
N TYR A 58 -12.75 -6.02 2.69
CA TYR A 58 -11.43 -5.79 3.26
C TYR A 58 -10.89 -4.41 2.88
N GLN A 59 -9.88 -3.96 3.61
CA GLN A 59 -9.15 -2.74 3.32
C GLN A 59 -7.86 -3.08 2.58
N LYS A 60 -7.53 -2.30 1.54
CA LYS A 60 -6.27 -2.37 0.80
C LYS A 60 -5.75 -0.95 0.61
N GLY A 61 -4.73 -0.57 1.38
CA GLY A 61 -4.30 0.84 1.49
C GLY A 61 -5.45 1.75 1.95
N THR A 62 -5.71 2.83 1.20
CA THR A 62 -6.81 3.78 1.46
C THR A 62 -8.16 3.35 0.87
N ASN A 63 -8.22 2.15 0.28
CA ASN A 63 -9.41 1.68 -0.41
C ASN A 63 -10.14 0.63 0.43
N LYS A 64 -11.46 0.73 0.45
CA LYS A 64 -12.36 -0.35 0.86
C LYS A 64 -12.75 -1.18 -0.35
N ILE A 65 -12.60 -2.50 -0.24
CA ILE A 65 -13.07 -3.46 -1.24
C ILE A 65 -14.28 -4.20 -0.68
N CYS A 66 -15.36 -4.24 -1.45
CA CYS A 66 -16.59 -4.95 -1.15
C CYS A 66 -16.85 -5.98 -2.26
N ILE A 67 -16.98 -7.26 -1.90
CA ILE A 67 -17.24 -8.37 -2.81
C ILE A 67 -18.65 -8.89 -2.55
N TYR A 68 -19.48 -8.88 -3.58
CA TYR A 68 -20.88 -9.28 -3.54
C TYR A 68 -21.12 -10.51 -4.40
N ASN A 69 -21.91 -11.44 -3.90
CA ASN A 69 -22.49 -12.51 -4.70
C ASN A 69 -23.87 -12.04 -5.20
N THR A 70 -24.06 -12.05 -6.52
CA THR A 70 -25.31 -11.68 -7.17
C THR A 70 -25.81 -12.84 -8.03
N ILE A 71 -27.05 -12.74 -8.52
CA ILE A 71 -27.62 -13.72 -9.47
C ILE A 71 -26.79 -13.80 -10.76
N GLU A 72 -26.15 -12.69 -11.14
CA GLU A 72 -25.26 -12.61 -12.32
C GLU A 72 -23.80 -13.05 -12.02
N GLY A 73 -23.53 -13.55 -10.81
CA GLY A 73 -22.19 -13.91 -10.34
C GLY A 73 -21.59 -12.90 -9.37
N GLN A 74 -20.26 -12.93 -9.21
CA GLN A 74 -19.56 -12.09 -8.24
C GLN A 74 -19.30 -10.68 -8.79
N LYS A 75 -19.63 -9.64 -8.02
CA LYS A 75 -19.34 -8.23 -8.31
C LYS A 75 -18.39 -7.67 -7.25
N VAL A 76 -17.52 -6.75 -7.67
CA VAL A 76 -16.55 -6.09 -6.78
C VAL A 76 -16.73 -4.59 -6.88
N ILE A 77 -16.88 -3.93 -5.73
CA ILE A 77 -16.93 -2.47 -5.61
C ILE A 77 -15.71 -2.02 -4.83
N THR A 78 -15.07 -0.96 -5.32
CA THR A 78 -13.92 -0.31 -4.68
C THR A 78 -14.32 1.11 -4.30
N HIS A 79 -14.19 1.45 -3.01
CA HIS A 79 -14.42 2.78 -2.50
C HIS A 79 -13.10 3.39 -2.00
N LYS A 80 -12.84 4.66 -2.32
CA LYS A 80 -11.63 5.39 -1.90
C LYS A 80 -11.81 6.04 -0.53
N ASP A 81 -12.28 5.28 0.44
CA ASP A 81 -12.44 5.70 1.83
C ASP A 81 -12.34 4.45 2.72
N GLU A 82 -11.49 4.51 3.74
CA GLU A 82 -11.30 3.41 4.68
C GLU A 82 -12.43 3.30 5.71
N VAL A 83 -13.14 4.40 5.97
CA VAL A 83 -14.27 4.47 6.91
C VAL A 83 -15.56 3.96 6.25
N PHE A 84 -15.58 3.83 4.92
CA PHE A 84 -16.72 3.29 4.19
C PHE A 84 -17.07 1.87 4.64
N GLU A 85 -18.32 1.69 5.04
CA GLU A 85 -18.89 0.38 5.35
C GLU A 85 -19.63 -0.16 4.13
N CYS A 86 -19.32 -1.40 3.75
CA CYS A 86 -20.01 -2.06 2.65
C CYS A 86 -21.46 -2.36 3.07
N ASP A 87 -22.42 -1.97 2.24
CA ASP A 87 -23.81 -2.37 2.41
C ASP A 87 -23.95 -3.89 2.32
N LYS A 88 -25.01 -4.42 2.95
CA LYS A 88 -25.28 -5.87 2.90
C LYS A 88 -25.78 -6.30 1.53
N GLU A 89 -26.48 -5.41 0.83
CA GLU A 89 -27.06 -5.65 -0.48
C GLU A 89 -26.23 -4.97 -1.56
N TYR A 90 -26.23 -5.56 -2.75
CA TYR A 90 -25.57 -4.95 -3.90
C TYR A 90 -26.49 -3.87 -4.47
N SER A 91 -26.17 -2.60 -4.20
CA SER A 91 -26.83 -1.45 -4.81
C SER A 91 -25.90 -0.82 -5.84
N LYS A 92 -26.42 -0.56 -7.05
CA LYS A 92 -25.67 -0.10 -8.22
C LYS A 92 -25.57 1.41 -8.27
#